data_AF-A0A928IKK1-F1
#
_entry.id   AF-A0A928IKK1-F1
#
_cell.length_a   1.000
_cell.length_b   1.000
_cell.length_c   1.000
_cell.angle_alpha   90.00
_cell.angle_beta   90.00
_cell.angle_gamma   90.00
#
_symmetry.space_group_name_H-M   'P 1'
#
loop_
_entity.id
_entity.type
_entity.pdbx_description
1 polymer ?
#
loop_
_entity_poly.entity_id
_entity_poly.type
_entity_poly.pdbx_seq_one_letter_code
_entity_poly.pdbx_strand_id
1 'polypeptide(L)'
;MDEKVERLLGIVKKVQEETGYEFSFDEMTDILLYTRRKCEVNGKGEDYIPILFENELSDYLMRREINRMGAMNRCARFATAALV
;
A
#
# COMPACT_ATOMS: atom_id res chain seq x y z
N MET A 1 -13.05 -18.28 13.35
CA MET A 1 -12.54 -17.45 12.24
C MET A 1 -11.11 -17.90 12.00
N ASP A 2 -10.58 -17.84 10.77
CA ASP A 2 -9.24 -18.33 10.45
C ASP A 2 -8.17 -17.46 11.15
N GLU A 3 -7.29 -18.06 11.96
CA GLU A 3 -6.23 -17.39 12.72
C GLU A 3 -5.34 -16.51 11.82
N LYS A 4 -5.11 -16.94 10.57
CA LYS A 4 -4.33 -16.16 9.59
C LYS A 4 -5.04 -14.86 9.22
N VAL A 5 -6.37 -14.92 9.06
CA VAL A 5 -7.18 -13.75 8.69
C VAL A 5 -7.19 -12.74 9.83
N GLU A 6 -7.33 -13.20 11.08
CA GLU A 6 -7.25 -12.32 12.25
C GLU A 6 -5.90 -11.60 12.33
N ARG A 7 -4.80 -12.31 12.05
CA ARG A 7 -3.46 -11.71 12.02
C ARG A 7 -3.33 -10.62 10.95
N LEU A 8 -3.83 -10.87 9.74
CA LEU A 8 -3.78 -9.89 8.64
C LEU A 8 -4.64 -8.66 8.95
N LEU A 9 -5.83 -8.85 9.50
CA LEU A 9 -6.69 -7.74 9.93
C LEU A 9 -6.05 -6.93 11.07
N GLY A 10 -5.36 -7.59 12.00
CA GLY A 10 -4.59 -6.91 13.05
C GLY A 10 -3.48 -6.03 12.49
N ILE A 11 -2.77 -6.50 11.46
CA ILE A 11 -1.75 -5.71 10.75
C ILE A 11 -2.36 -4.49 10.08
N VAL A 12 -3.48 -4.65 9.34
CA VAL A 12 -4.17 -3.52 8.72
C VAL A 12 -4.52 -2.49 9.79
N LYS A 13 -5.21 -2.93 10.87
CA LYS A 13 -5.63 -2.05 11.95
C LYS A 13 -4.46 -1.25 12.53
N LYS A 14 -3.33 -1.91 12.80
CA LYS A 14 -2.10 -1.26 13.28
C LYS A 14 -1.64 -0.16 12.32
N VAL A 15 -1.51 -0.46 11.03
CA VAL A 15 -1.06 0.53 10.04
C VAL A 15 -2.06 1.69 9.91
N GLN A 16 -3.36 1.43 9.99
CA GLN A 16 -4.37 2.50 9.99
C GLN A 16 -4.24 3.42 11.22
N GLU A 17 -4.01 2.85 12.40
CA GLU A 17 -3.81 3.62 13.64
C GLU A 17 -2.53 4.46 13.57
N GLU A 18 -1.45 3.93 13.01
CA GLU A 18 -0.16 4.64 12.87
C GLU A 18 -0.19 5.77 11.83
N THR A 19 -0.98 5.60 10.75
CA THR A 19 -0.97 6.51 9.59
C THR A 19 -2.19 7.42 9.53
N GLY A 20 -3.25 7.10 10.26
CA GLY A 20 -4.56 7.75 10.14
C GLY A 20 -5.27 7.48 8.80
N TYR A 21 -4.78 6.52 8.01
CA TYR A 21 -5.37 6.16 6.73
C TYR A 21 -6.34 4.99 6.89
N GLU A 22 -7.53 5.08 6.31
CA GLU A 22 -8.48 3.97 6.24
C GLU A 22 -8.38 3.29 4.87
N PHE A 23 -8.01 2.01 4.85
CA PHE A 23 -7.96 1.23 3.63
C PHE A 23 -9.36 0.73 3.25
N SER A 24 -9.70 0.86 1.98
CA SER A 24 -10.85 0.17 1.41
C SER A 24 -10.60 -1.34 1.30
N PHE A 25 -11.68 -2.11 1.20
CA PHE A 25 -11.59 -3.56 1.00
C PHE A 25 -10.81 -3.94 -0.28
N ASP A 26 -11.02 -3.19 -1.36
CA ASP A 26 -10.35 -3.42 -2.64
C ASP A 26 -8.85 -3.15 -2.51
N GLU A 27 -8.45 -2.05 -1.86
CA GLU A 27 -7.04 -1.75 -1.59
C GLU A 27 -6.37 -2.85 -0.76
N MET A 28 -7.02 -3.29 0.32
CA MET A 28 -6.49 -4.38 1.15
C MET A 28 -6.30 -5.66 0.33
N THR A 29 -7.27 -5.99 -0.52
CA THR A 29 -7.24 -7.18 -1.36
C THR A 29 -6.12 -7.09 -2.39
N ASP A 30 -6.00 -5.96 -3.09
CA ASP A 30 -4.97 -5.73 -4.11
C ASP A 30 -3.57 -5.80 -3.50
N ILE A 31 -3.37 -5.15 -2.35
CA ILE A 31 -2.08 -5.14 -1.64
C ILE A 31 -1.73 -6.56 -1.16
N LEU A 32 -2.70 -7.34 -0.67
CA LEU A 32 -2.48 -8.71 -0.22
C LEU A 32 -2.15 -9.65 -1.39
N LEU A 33 -2.87 -9.55 -2.51
CA LEU A 33 -2.58 -10.31 -3.72
C LEU A 33 -1.20 -9.98 -4.28
N TYR A 34 -0.83 -8.71 -4.28
CA TYR A 34 0.50 -8.26 -4.68
C TYR A 34 1.59 -8.80 -3.75
N THR A 35 1.37 -8.75 -2.43
CA THR A 35 2.26 -9.32 -1.41
C THR A 35 2.49 -10.80 -1.65
N ARG A 36 1.42 -11.57 -1.84
CA ARG A 36 1.51 -13.01 -2.11
C ARG A 36 2.33 -13.31 -3.37
N ARG A 37 2.06 -12.58 -4.46
CA ARG A 37 2.83 -12.71 -5.71
C ARG A 37 4.31 -12.39 -5.51
N LYS A 38 4.65 -11.36 -4.71
CA LYS A 38 6.04 -11.04 -4.36
C LYS A 38 6.71 -12.15 -3.56
N CYS A 39 6.02 -12.75 -2.59
CA CYS A 39 6.54 -13.90 -1.83
C CYS A 39 6.84 -15.08 -2.77
N GLU A 40 5.93 -15.40 -3.68
CA GLU A 40 6.10 -16.46 -4.69
C GLU A 40 7.33 -16.20 -5.57
N VAL A 41 7.47 -14.98 -6.11
CA VAL A 41 8.62 -14.59 -6.94
C VAL A 41 9.95 -14.67 -6.18
N ASN A 42 9.95 -14.35 -4.88
CA ASN A 42 11.14 -14.37 -4.03
C ASN A 42 11.41 -15.74 -3.38
N GLY A 43 10.62 -16.77 -3.68
CA GLY A 43 10.76 -18.10 -3.08
C GLY A 43 10.53 -18.11 -1.56
N LYS A 44 9.70 -17.22 -1.04
CA LYS A 44 9.34 -17.13 0.39
C LYS A 44 8.05 -17.87 0.68
N GLY A 45 7.97 -18.51 1.85
CA GLY A 45 6.80 -19.24 2.32
C GLY A 45 5.64 -18.33 2.76
N GLU A 46 4.50 -18.95 3.05
CA GLU A 46 3.29 -18.24 3.52
C GLU A 46 3.49 -17.53 4.87
N ASP A 47 4.40 -18.05 5.69
CA ASP A 47 4.79 -17.48 6.99
C ASP A 47 5.40 -16.08 6.86
N TYR A 48 5.97 -15.76 5.69
CA TYR A 48 6.53 -14.45 5.37
C TYR A 48 5.47 -13.43 4.90
N ILE A 49 4.29 -13.89 4.45
CA ILE A 49 3.25 -13.01 3.91
C ILE A 49 2.86 -11.91 4.91
N PRO A 50 2.58 -12.19 6.20
CA PRO A 50 2.17 -11.14 7.13
C PRO A 50 3.25 -10.06 7.34
N ILE A 51 4.52 -10.46 7.33
CA ILE A 51 5.65 -9.53 7.50
C ILE A 51 5.76 -8.62 6.28
N LEU A 52 5.69 -9.20 5.08
CA LEU A 52 5.75 -8.42 3.85
C LEU A 52 4.50 -7.55 3.67
N PHE A 53 3.33 -8.05 4.07
CA PHE A 53 2.05 -7.34 3.92
C PHE A 53 2.04 -6.01 4.68
N GLU A 54 2.54 -6.00 5.92
CA GLU A 54 2.69 -4.77 6.72
C GLU A 54 3.55 -3.72 5.98
N ASN A 55 4.66 -4.16 5.41
CA ASN A 55 5.53 -3.28 4.61
C ASN A 55 4.83 -2.78 3.35
N GLU A 56 4.12 -3.65 2.61
CA GLU A 56 3.43 -3.26 1.39
C GLU A 56 2.28 -2.27 1.63
N LEU A 57 1.60 -2.36 2.78
CA LEU A 57 0.59 -1.36 3.18
C LEU A 57 1.23 0.02 3.36
N SER A 58 2.36 0.10 4.07
CA SER A 58 3.08 1.36 4.31
C SER A 58 3.64 1.93 3.02
N ASP A 59 4.24 1.07 2.20
CA ASP A 59 4.74 1.42 0.87
C ASP A 59 3.64 1.93 -0.06
N TYR A 60 2.46 1.32 -0.04
CA TYR A 60 1.32 1.76 -0.85
C TYR A 60 0.99 3.23 -0.54
N LEU A 61 0.94 3.60 0.74
CA LEU A 61 0.67 4.96 1.17
C LEU A 61 1.76 5.94 0.71
N MET A 62 3.03 5.55 0.86
CA MET A 62 4.15 6.37 0.39
C MET A 62 4.10 6.59 -1.12
N ARG A 63 3.89 5.52 -1.91
CA ARG A 63 3.76 5.61 -3.37
C ARG A 63 2.58 6.49 -3.77
N ARG A 64 1.47 6.40 -3.04
CA ARG A 64 0.29 7.24 -3.29
C ARG A 64 0.61 8.73 -3.10
N GLU A 65 1.28 9.08 -2.02
CA GLU A 65 1.65 10.47 -1.74
C GLU A 65 2.65 11.02 -2.78
N ILE A 66 3.66 10.23 -3.14
CA ILE A 66 4.59 10.56 -4.22
C ILE A 66 3.85 10.81 -5.53
N ASN A 67 2.90 9.94 -5.89
CA ASN A 67 2.11 10.09 -7.11
C ASN A 67 1.24 11.35 -7.08
N ARG A 68 0.64 11.66 -5.92
CA ARG A 68 -0.15 12.88 -5.71
C ARG A 68 0.70 14.14 -5.90
N MET A 69 1.87 14.20 -5.26
CA MET A 69 2.83 15.30 -5.45
C MET A 69 3.29 15.40 -6.91
N GLY A 70 3.59 14.28 -7.55
CA GLY A 70 3.96 14.22 -8.96
C GLY A 70 2.87 14.78 -9.88
N ALA A 71 1.60 14.47 -9.61
CA ALA A 71 0.47 15.02 -10.35
C ALA A 71 0.35 16.54 -10.18
N MET A 72 0.46 17.05 -8.95
CA MET A 72 0.45 18.49 -8.68
C MET A 72 1.58 19.22 -9.41
N ASN A 73 2.79 18.67 -9.39
CA ASN A 73 3.94 19.23 -10.09
C ASN A 73 3.75 19.27 -11.61
N ARG A 74 3.11 18.25 -12.20
CA ARG A 74 2.77 18.27 -13.64
C ARG A 74 1.78 19.38 -13.95
N CYS A 75 0.71 19.52 -13.17
CA CYS A 75 -0.27 20.61 -13.36
C CYS A 75 0.37 21.99 -13.24
N ALA A 76 1.22 22.21 -12.23
CA ALA A 76 1.93 23.48 -12.05
C ALA A 76 2.82 23.81 -13.26
N ARG A 77 3.58 22.83 -13.78
CA ARG A 77 4.42 23.04 -14.98
C ARG A 77 3.61 23.42 -16.22
N PHE A 78 2.46 22.78 -16.46
CA PHE A 78 1.60 23.15 -17.58
C PHE A 78 1.01 24.55 -17.42
N ALA A 79 0.58 24.92 -16.21
CA ALA A 79 0.08 26.27 -15.93
C ALA A 79 1.16 27.34 -16.15
N THR A 80 2.39 27.11 -15.69
CA THR A 80 3.51 28.04 -15.94
C THR A 80 3.87 28.13 -17.42
N ALA A 81 3.88 27.01 -18.15
CA ALA A 81 4.19 27.00 -19.58
C ALA A 81 3.12 27.68 -20.46
N ALA A 82 1.87 27.77 -19.98
CA ALA A 82 0.78 28.44 -20.69
C ALA A 82 0.72 29.97 -20.41
N LEU A 83 1.55 30.49 -19.50
CA LEU A 83 1.61 31.90 -19.12
C LEU A 83 2.81 32.66 -19.74
N VAL A 84 3.56 32.00 -20.64
CA VAL A 84 4.67 32.57 -21.44
C VAL A 84 4.29 32.49 -22.91
#